data_AF-A0A9W4WK64-F1
#
_entry.id   AF-A0A9W4WK64-F1
#
_cell.length_a   1.000
_cell.length_b   1.000
_cell.length_c   1.000
_cell.angle_alpha   90.00
_cell.angle_beta   90.00
_cell.angle_gamma   90.00
#
_symmetry.space_group_name_H-M   'P 1'
#
loop_
_entity.id
_entity.type
_entity.pdbx_description
1 polymer ?
#
loop_
_entity_poly.entity_id
_entity_poly.type
_entity_poly.pdbx_seq_one_letter_code
_entity_poly.pdbx_strand_id
1 'polypeptide(L)'
;MSSLHDTQFEVPSYAVGKELALSLHIKITPPYGLSHFPWPWKSQPRIETPIPYSVRTYPSGFDPVRTAPANERMHLSVLETLSGGFEKGPQVVLCRVIQAPSKPTPYHAPLAAGMKIVIKIFDHEYYLHKVTFPGSYTHYQLADQHLSREASALRYMHRAGRDENGNELPGKLRLTGGHNLTPEYYGTWAIALSSEDEWRYAGAVAMEYIDGVSMEDLCTREDEDSMRVYPMTEPQPLYNADENETHGFLDMGENSRLKVLADILSGFVEGYSFGVNHGE
;
A
#
# COMPACT_ATOMS: atom_id res chain seq x y z
N MET A 1 11.79 24.14 17.42
CA MET A 1 12.67 23.63 16.35
C MET A 1 11.84 23.56 15.09
N SER A 2 12.39 24.04 13.98
CA SER A 2 11.67 24.40 12.74
C SER A 2 10.91 23.21 12.14
N SER A 3 9.59 23.33 12.04
CA SER A 3 8.76 22.46 11.19
C SER A 3 9.09 22.77 9.73
N LEU A 4 10.02 22.01 9.16
CA LEU A 4 10.17 21.94 7.71
C LEU A 4 8.97 21.16 7.19
N HIS A 5 7.85 21.86 6.96
CA HIS A 5 6.86 21.41 6.01
C HIS A 5 7.54 21.40 4.65
N ASP A 6 7.98 20.23 4.25
CA ASP A 6 8.52 19.99 2.93
C ASP A 6 7.33 20.04 1.95
N THR A 7 6.93 21.24 1.52
CA THR A 7 5.82 21.49 0.58
C THR A 7 6.14 21.04 -0.85
N GLN A 8 7.12 20.14 -1.03
CA GLN A 8 7.57 19.63 -2.33
C GLN A 8 6.74 18.46 -2.87
N PHE A 9 5.71 18.01 -2.14
CA PHE A 9 4.95 16.80 -2.46
C PHE A 9 3.52 17.02 -2.98
N GLU A 10 3.07 18.26 -3.16
CA GLU A 10 1.70 18.53 -3.61
C GLU A 10 1.55 18.36 -5.12
N VAL A 11 1.26 17.12 -5.53
CA VAL A 11 0.60 16.90 -6.80
C VAL A 11 -0.89 17.21 -6.60
N PRO A 12 -1.50 18.10 -7.41
CA PRO A 12 -2.85 18.61 -7.15
C PRO A 12 -3.93 17.53 -7.08
N SER A 13 -3.71 16.36 -7.68
CA SER A 13 -4.66 15.25 -7.73
C SER A 13 -4.90 14.57 -6.37
N TYR A 14 -3.91 14.58 -5.47
CA TYR A 14 -3.97 13.91 -4.16
C TYR A 14 -3.54 14.81 -3.01
N ALA A 15 -3.61 16.13 -3.20
CA ALA A 15 -3.25 17.10 -2.17
C ALA A 15 -4.16 16.98 -0.93
N VAL A 16 -3.67 17.48 0.21
CA VAL A 16 -4.44 17.54 1.45
C VAL A 16 -5.77 18.27 1.23
N GLY A 17 -6.84 17.73 1.79
CA GLY A 17 -8.21 18.23 1.64
C GLY A 17 -8.91 17.80 0.35
N LYS A 18 -8.25 17.11 -0.58
CA LYS A 18 -8.91 16.57 -1.77
C LYS A 18 -9.80 15.39 -1.41
N GLU A 19 -10.92 15.31 -2.13
CA GLU A 19 -11.78 14.13 -2.10
C GLU A 19 -11.42 13.18 -3.23
N LEU A 20 -11.29 11.90 -2.91
CA LEU A 20 -10.97 10.84 -3.86
C LEU A 20 -12.19 9.94 -4.03
N ALA A 21 -12.56 9.67 -5.28
CA ALA A 21 -13.59 8.71 -5.65
C ALA A 21 -12.94 7.42 -6.15
N LEU A 22 -13.22 6.31 -5.45
CA LEU A 22 -12.60 5.02 -5.71
C LEU A 22 -13.64 3.98 -6.12
N SER A 23 -13.26 3.14 -7.08
CA SER A 23 -14.00 1.96 -7.51
C SER A 23 -13.21 0.69 -7.24
N LEU A 24 -13.87 -0.36 -6.72
CA LEU A 24 -13.19 -1.59 -6.34
C LEU A 24 -12.56 -2.28 -7.55
N HIS A 25 -11.28 -2.60 -7.46
CA HIS A 25 -10.50 -3.29 -8.48
C HIS A 25 -10.34 -4.77 -8.11
N ILE A 26 -11.37 -5.57 -8.44
CA ILE A 26 -11.46 -6.98 -8.04
C ILE A 26 -10.50 -7.88 -8.84
N LYS A 27 -10.30 -7.60 -10.14
CA LYS A 27 -9.50 -8.41 -11.07
C LYS A 27 -8.05 -7.95 -11.12
N ILE A 28 -7.36 -8.08 -9.99
CA ILE A 28 -5.92 -7.76 -9.89
C ILE A 28 -5.14 -8.67 -10.83
N THR A 29 -4.30 -8.07 -11.67
CA THR A 29 -3.37 -8.82 -12.54
C THR A 29 -2.40 -9.63 -11.66
N PRO A 30 -2.13 -10.91 -11.96
CA PRO A 30 -1.14 -11.69 -11.22
C PRO A 30 0.21 -10.97 -11.15
N PRO A 31 0.99 -11.12 -10.06
CA PRO A 31 2.30 -10.49 -9.94
C PRO A 31 3.19 -10.80 -11.15
N TYR A 32 3.86 -9.78 -11.66
CA TYR A 32 4.84 -9.91 -12.74
C TYR A 32 5.97 -8.90 -12.56
N GLY A 33 7.02 -8.97 -13.37
CA GLY A 33 8.09 -7.96 -13.40
C GLY A 33 9.43 -8.38 -12.80
N LEU A 34 9.43 -9.33 -11.86
CA LEU A 34 10.66 -9.90 -11.26
C LEU A 34 11.12 -11.17 -11.97
N SER A 35 12.38 -11.56 -11.74
CA SER A 35 12.96 -12.83 -12.22
C SER A 35 12.12 -14.06 -11.86
N HIS A 36 11.42 -14.00 -10.72
CA HIS A 36 10.61 -15.11 -10.19
C HIS A 36 9.16 -15.11 -10.67
N PHE A 37 8.67 -14.05 -11.32
CA PHE A 37 7.31 -14.00 -11.84
C PHE A 37 7.29 -14.07 -13.37
N PRO A 38 6.42 -14.92 -13.97
CA PRO A 38 6.29 -14.97 -15.42
C PRO A 38 5.78 -13.63 -15.93
N TRP A 39 6.35 -13.16 -17.03
CA TRP A 39 5.83 -11.99 -17.71
C TRP A 39 4.54 -12.38 -18.45
N PRO A 40 3.43 -11.63 -18.28
CA PRO A 40 2.15 -12.02 -18.85
C PRO A 40 2.15 -12.12 -20.39
N TRP A 41 3.15 -11.52 -21.06
CA TRP A 41 3.32 -11.56 -22.52
C TRP A 41 4.37 -12.57 -23.02
N LYS A 42 5.11 -13.29 -22.15
CA LYS A 42 6.08 -14.31 -22.61
C LYS A 42 5.43 -15.57 -23.19
N SER A 43 4.12 -15.75 -23.00
CA SER A 43 3.30 -16.81 -23.61
C SER A 43 2.70 -16.43 -24.97
N GLN A 44 2.90 -15.20 -25.46
CA GLN A 44 2.65 -14.86 -26.87
C GLN A 44 3.97 -14.95 -27.64
N PRO A 45 4.00 -15.54 -28.85
CA PRO A 45 5.21 -15.58 -29.66
C PRO A 45 5.72 -14.16 -29.82
N ARG A 46 7.03 -13.94 -29.61
CA ARG A 46 7.73 -12.65 -29.74
C ARG A 46 7.15 -11.88 -30.93
N ILE A 47 6.22 -10.96 -30.67
CA ILE A 47 5.76 -10.06 -31.71
C ILE A 47 6.88 -9.04 -31.82
N GLU A 48 7.67 -9.15 -32.89
CA GLU A 48 8.73 -8.23 -33.32
C GLU A 48 8.16 -6.88 -33.78
N THR A 49 7.18 -6.35 -33.06
CA THR A 49 6.61 -5.04 -33.35
C THR A 49 6.97 -4.10 -32.21
N PRO A 50 7.67 -2.99 -32.49
CA PRO A 50 7.66 -1.83 -31.60
C PRO A 50 6.26 -1.21 -31.70
N ILE A 51 5.26 -1.85 -31.08
CA ILE A 51 3.92 -1.24 -31.00
C ILE A 51 4.01 -0.18 -29.92
N PRO A 52 3.62 1.07 -30.18
CA PRO A 52 3.40 2.03 -29.12
C PRO A 52 2.31 1.42 -28.23
N TYR A 53 2.68 0.95 -27.04
CA TYR A 53 1.69 0.53 -26.06
C TYR A 53 0.67 1.66 -25.98
N SER A 54 -0.58 1.40 -26.39
CA SER A 54 -1.66 2.36 -26.22
C SER A 54 -1.61 2.77 -24.76
N VAL A 55 -1.34 4.05 -24.53
CA VAL A 55 -1.17 4.66 -23.21
C VAL A 55 -2.38 4.24 -22.39
N ARG A 56 -2.21 3.27 -21.47
CA ARG A 56 -3.34 2.72 -20.71
C ARG A 56 -3.76 3.75 -19.70
N THR A 57 -4.93 4.33 -19.87
CA THR A 57 -5.47 5.31 -18.92
C THR A 57 -5.99 4.66 -17.64
N TYR A 58 -5.77 3.36 -17.40
CA TYR A 58 -6.25 2.65 -16.21
C TYR A 58 -5.41 1.39 -15.88
N PRO A 59 -5.45 0.88 -14.62
CA PRO A 59 -4.71 -0.31 -14.20
C PRO A 59 -5.11 -1.58 -14.96
N SER A 60 -4.17 -2.52 -15.14
CA SER A 60 -4.47 -3.78 -15.82
C SER A 60 -5.49 -4.62 -15.05
N GLY A 61 -6.53 -5.05 -15.76
CA GLY A 61 -7.63 -5.85 -15.19
C GLY A 61 -8.80 -5.02 -14.66
N PHE A 62 -8.64 -3.69 -14.56
CA PHE A 62 -9.73 -2.78 -14.26
C PHE A 62 -10.58 -2.48 -15.50
N ASP A 63 -11.89 -2.36 -15.30
CA ASP A 63 -12.85 -2.00 -16.35
C ASP A 63 -13.42 -0.60 -16.04
N PRO A 64 -12.97 0.46 -16.74
CA PRO A 64 -13.41 1.83 -16.48
C PRO A 64 -14.81 2.13 -17.01
N VAL A 65 -15.37 1.30 -17.89
CA VAL A 65 -16.71 1.49 -18.47
C VAL A 65 -17.77 0.83 -17.59
N ARG A 66 -17.38 -0.19 -16.82
CA ARG A 66 -18.28 -0.83 -15.86
C ARG A 66 -18.70 0.16 -14.78
N THR A 67 -20.00 0.41 -14.70
CA THR A 67 -20.57 1.15 -13.57
C THR A 67 -20.40 0.32 -12.29
N ALA A 68 -19.47 0.73 -11.42
CA ALA A 68 -19.31 0.09 -10.12
C ALA A 68 -20.61 0.25 -9.30
N PRO A 69 -21.19 -0.81 -8.72
CA PRO A 69 -22.33 -0.69 -7.83
C PRO A 69 -21.95 0.03 -6.52
N ALA A 70 -22.92 0.49 -5.73
CA ALA A 70 -22.67 1.27 -4.52
C ALA A 70 -21.80 0.55 -3.47
N ASN A 71 -21.84 -0.78 -3.42
CA ASN A 71 -21.01 -1.62 -2.54
C ASN A 71 -19.57 -1.83 -3.06
N GLU A 72 -19.21 -1.20 -4.18
CA GLU A 72 -17.88 -1.23 -4.77
C GLU A 72 -17.35 0.20 -4.98
N ARG A 73 -17.92 1.17 -4.26
CA ARG A 73 -17.50 2.56 -4.26
C ARG A 73 -17.06 2.98 -2.87
N MET A 74 -16.03 3.79 -2.82
CA MET A 74 -15.53 4.41 -1.60
C MET A 74 -15.15 5.85 -1.88
N HIS A 75 -15.55 6.77 -1.01
CA HIS A 75 -15.11 8.17 -1.06
C HIS A 75 -14.26 8.49 0.15
N LEU A 76 -13.15 9.18 -0.10
CA LEU A 76 -12.14 9.50 0.90
C LEU A 76 -11.84 10.99 0.90
N SER A 77 -11.42 11.52 2.04
CA SER A 77 -10.77 12.83 2.14
C SER A 77 -9.30 12.62 2.50
N VAL A 78 -8.39 13.23 1.75
CA VAL A 78 -6.95 13.21 2.05
C VAL A 78 -6.67 14.11 3.24
N LEU A 79 -6.08 13.54 4.29
CA LEU A 79 -5.69 14.26 5.50
C LEU A 79 -4.22 14.70 5.46
N GLU A 80 -3.34 13.83 4.95
CA GLU A 80 -1.90 14.05 4.99
C GLU A 80 -1.19 13.26 3.88
N THR A 81 -0.09 13.80 3.36
CA THR A 81 0.84 13.06 2.50
C THR A 81 1.96 12.48 3.37
N LEU A 82 2.07 11.15 3.39
CA LEU A 82 3.02 10.45 4.25
C LEU A 82 4.37 10.21 3.56
N SER A 83 4.37 9.82 2.29
CA SER A 83 5.61 9.58 1.54
C SER A 83 5.39 9.43 0.02
N GLY A 84 6.49 9.31 -0.74
CA GLY A 84 6.48 8.96 -2.16
C GLY A 84 6.08 10.12 -3.08
N GLY A 85 5.45 9.80 -4.22
CA GLY A 85 5.02 10.77 -5.22
C GLY A 85 5.98 10.93 -6.39
N PHE A 86 5.93 12.09 -7.06
CA PHE A 86 6.64 12.36 -8.31
C PHE A 86 8.11 11.89 -8.27
N GLU A 87 8.48 11.08 -9.25
CA GLU A 87 9.80 10.43 -9.41
C GLU A 87 10.23 9.46 -8.29
N LYS A 88 9.51 9.40 -7.19
CA LYS A 88 9.76 8.51 -6.04
C LYS A 88 8.88 7.24 -6.07
N GLY A 89 8.04 7.08 -7.09
CA GLY A 89 7.18 5.91 -7.27
C GLY A 89 5.81 6.07 -6.59
N PRO A 90 5.29 5.05 -5.88
CA PRO A 90 3.95 5.13 -5.33
C PRO A 90 3.85 6.23 -4.27
N GLN A 91 2.76 7.01 -4.30
CA GLN A 91 2.47 8.00 -3.26
C GLN A 91 1.66 7.37 -2.13
N VAL A 92 2.00 7.69 -0.89
CA VAL A 92 1.30 7.20 0.30
C VAL A 92 0.62 8.37 0.98
N VAL A 93 -0.68 8.29 1.17
CA VAL A 93 -1.49 9.34 1.81
C VAL A 93 -2.34 8.75 2.94
N LEU A 94 -2.50 9.51 4.02
CA LEU A 94 -3.48 9.25 5.06
C LEU A 94 -4.83 9.82 4.63
N CYS A 95 -5.90 9.04 4.77
CA CYS A 95 -7.24 9.42 4.36
C CYS A 95 -8.27 9.13 5.46
N ARG A 96 -9.34 9.93 5.48
CA ARG A 96 -10.56 9.63 6.22
C ARG A 96 -11.62 9.07 5.27
N VAL A 97 -12.27 7.99 5.64
CA VAL A 97 -13.38 7.42 4.88
C VAL A 97 -14.62 8.31 5.05
N ILE A 98 -15.04 8.97 3.97
CA ILE A 98 -16.28 9.75 3.92
C ILE A 98 -17.48 8.82 3.70
N GLN A 99 -17.34 7.94 2.70
CA GLN A 99 -18.35 6.96 2.32
C GLN A 99 -17.70 5.59 2.16
N ALA A 100 -18.11 4.65 3.00
CA ALA A 100 -17.68 3.25 2.91
C ALA A 100 -18.56 2.44 1.94
N PRO A 101 -18.04 1.33 1.39
CA PRO A 101 -18.85 0.37 0.65
C PRO A 101 -20.04 -0.14 1.48
N SER A 102 -21.23 -0.16 0.88
CA SER A 102 -22.48 -0.45 1.62
C SER A 102 -22.66 -1.90 2.05
N LYS A 103 -21.87 -2.85 1.53
CA LYS A 103 -21.95 -4.28 1.87
C LYS A 103 -20.55 -4.88 2.02
N PRO A 104 -20.37 -5.84 2.95
CA PRO A 104 -19.12 -6.57 3.06
C PRO A 104 -18.84 -7.41 1.82
N THR A 105 -17.57 -7.64 1.53
CA THR A 105 -17.11 -8.51 0.44
C THR A 105 -16.00 -9.43 0.95
N PRO A 106 -15.78 -10.61 0.35
CA PRO A 106 -14.66 -11.49 0.70
C PRO A 106 -13.32 -11.00 0.12
N TYR A 107 -13.29 -9.81 -0.49
CA TYR A 107 -12.11 -9.28 -1.17
C TYR A 107 -11.27 -8.39 -0.26
N HIS A 108 -11.85 -7.87 0.81
CA HIS A 108 -11.18 -6.96 1.73
C HIS A 108 -11.87 -6.94 3.10
N ALA A 109 -11.15 -6.47 4.11
CA ALA A 109 -11.72 -6.21 5.43
C ALA A 109 -12.83 -5.13 5.35
N PRO A 110 -13.82 -5.17 6.27
CA PRO A 110 -14.88 -4.16 6.29
C PRO A 110 -14.32 -2.76 6.54
N LEU A 111 -14.97 -1.78 5.92
CA LEU A 111 -14.69 -0.35 6.06
C LEU A 111 -15.92 0.35 6.63
N ALA A 112 -15.71 1.40 7.41
CA ALA A 112 -16.76 2.24 7.97
C ALA A 112 -16.44 3.72 7.74
N ALA A 113 -17.48 4.54 7.61
CA ALA A 113 -17.34 5.99 7.55
C ALA A 113 -16.67 6.50 8.83
N GLY A 114 -15.80 7.50 8.69
CA GLY A 114 -15.01 8.07 9.78
C GLY A 114 -13.67 7.38 10.04
N MET A 115 -13.47 6.14 9.57
CA MET A 115 -12.19 5.42 9.72
C MET A 115 -11.04 6.17 9.05
N LYS A 116 -9.86 6.15 9.70
CA LYS A 116 -8.60 6.55 9.08
C LYS A 116 -7.94 5.33 8.43
N ILE A 117 -7.49 5.51 7.20
CA ILE A 117 -6.82 4.46 6.42
C ILE A 117 -5.68 5.06 5.62
N VAL A 118 -4.69 4.24 5.27
CA VAL A 118 -3.62 4.60 4.35
C VAL A 118 -4.01 4.19 2.95
N ILE A 119 -3.85 5.09 1.99
CA ILE A 119 -3.96 4.80 0.56
C ILE A 119 -2.58 4.89 -0.06
N LYS A 120 -2.12 3.78 -0.64
CA LYS A 120 -0.92 3.75 -1.46
C LYS A 120 -1.32 3.76 -2.93
N ILE A 121 -0.89 4.80 -3.64
CA ILE A 121 -1.33 5.18 -4.98
C ILE A 121 -0.21 4.87 -5.97
N PHE A 122 -0.54 4.07 -6.99
CA PHE A 122 0.35 3.63 -8.05
C PHE A 122 -0.03 4.39 -9.34
N ASP A 123 0.16 5.71 -9.30
CA ASP A 123 -0.04 6.58 -10.46
C ASP A 123 1.18 6.50 -11.38
N HIS A 124 0.97 6.19 -12.65
CA HIS A 124 2.07 6.09 -13.62
C HIS A 124 2.78 7.44 -13.82
N GLU A 125 2.13 8.57 -13.55
CA GLU A 125 2.78 9.88 -13.63
C GLU A 125 3.92 10.05 -12.60
N TYR A 126 3.99 9.20 -11.58
CA TYR A 126 4.99 9.28 -10.51
C TYR A 126 6.19 8.35 -10.68
N TYR A 127 6.18 7.52 -11.72
CA TYR A 127 7.28 6.62 -12.00
C TYR A 127 8.20 7.24 -13.03
N LEU A 128 9.49 7.22 -12.76
CA LEU A 128 10.52 7.54 -13.76
C LEU A 128 10.65 6.41 -14.78
N HIS A 129 10.97 6.77 -16.02
CA HIS A 129 11.30 5.83 -17.06
C HIS A 129 12.60 5.12 -16.67
N LYS A 130 12.50 3.82 -16.35
CA LYS A 130 13.69 3.02 -16.01
C LYS A 130 14.12 2.21 -17.21
N VAL A 131 15.33 2.50 -17.69
CA VAL A 131 16.05 1.62 -18.61
C VAL A 131 16.85 0.64 -17.76
N THR A 132 16.36 -0.61 -17.66
CA THR A 132 17.03 -1.68 -16.89
C THR A 132 17.23 -2.90 -17.79
N PHE A 133 18.26 -3.71 -17.59
CA PHE A 133 18.40 -4.95 -18.35
C PHE A 133 17.42 -6.01 -17.81
N PRO A 134 16.67 -6.77 -18.65
CA PRO A 134 16.81 -6.91 -20.10
C PRO A 134 15.87 -6.04 -20.95
N GLY A 135 15.27 -4.97 -20.43
CA GLY A 135 14.40 -4.08 -21.21
C GLY A 135 14.00 -2.76 -20.51
N SER A 136 13.73 -1.74 -21.32
CA SER A 136 13.14 -0.48 -20.84
C SER A 136 11.71 -0.71 -20.33
N TYR A 137 11.41 -0.24 -19.13
CA TYR A 137 10.06 -0.27 -18.58
C TYR A 137 9.43 1.12 -18.70
N THR A 138 8.24 1.17 -19.31
CA THR A 138 7.44 2.41 -19.32
C THR A 138 6.92 2.71 -17.92
N HIS A 139 6.57 3.97 -17.65
CA HIS A 139 6.02 4.36 -16.34
C HIS A 139 4.76 3.55 -15.97
N TYR A 140 3.92 3.27 -16.97
CA TYR A 140 2.73 2.42 -16.84
C TYR A 140 3.08 1.00 -16.40
N GLN A 141 4.10 0.40 -17.04
CA GLN A 141 4.52 -0.96 -16.70
C GLN A 141 5.08 -1.03 -15.28
N LEU A 142 5.79 0.00 -14.81
CA LEU A 142 6.32 0.05 -13.45
C LEU A 142 5.20 0.21 -12.41
N ALA A 143 4.28 1.14 -12.63
CA ALA A 143 3.13 1.35 -11.75
C ALA A 143 2.28 0.08 -11.63
N ASP A 144 1.97 -0.58 -12.74
CA ASP A 144 1.15 -1.79 -12.77
C ASP A 144 1.89 -3.03 -12.19
N GLN A 145 3.22 -3.13 -12.36
CA GLN A 145 4.05 -4.14 -11.67
C GLN A 145 4.01 -3.96 -10.16
N HIS A 146 4.22 -2.73 -9.68
CA HIS A 146 4.23 -2.43 -8.26
C HIS A 146 2.84 -2.68 -7.63
N LEU A 147 1.78 -2.21 -8.29
CA LEU A 147 0.40 -2.45 -7.87
C LEU A 147 0.09 -3.94 -7.81
N SER A 148 0.34 -4.69 -8.88
CA SER A 148 0.00 -6.12 -8.97
C SER A 148 0.72 -6.96 -7.91
N ARG A 149 2.01 -6.70 -7.67
CA ARG A 149 2.79 -7.37 -6.62
C ARG A 149 2.20 -7.14 -5.24
N GLU A 150 2.03 -5.87 -4.87
CA GLU A 150 1.60 -5.50 -3.51
C GLU A 150 0.14 -5.88 -3.25
N ALA A 151 -0.75 -5.58 -4.19
CA ALA A 151 -2.15 -5.94 -4.11
C ALA A 151 -2.36 -7.46 -4.00
N SER A 152 -1.60 -8.24 -4.77
CA SER A 152 -1.71 -9.71 -4.72
C SER A 152 -1.16 -10.30 -3.43
N ALA A 153 -0.03 -9.78 -2.93
CA ALA A 153 0.54 -10.23 -1.67
C ALA A 153 -0.41 -9.95 -0.49
N LEU A 154 -0.93 -8.73 -0.39
CA LEU A 154 -1.87 -8.34 0.66
C LEU A 154 -3.19 -9.11 0.56
N ARG A 155 -3.74 -9.30 -0.65
CA ARG A 155 -4.95 -10.10 -0.85
C ARG A 155 -4.74 -11.56 -0.49
N TYR A 156 -3.57 -12.13 -0.79
CA TYR A 156 -3.22 -13.49 -0.40
C TYR A 156 -3.18 -13.63 1.13
N MET A 157 -2.48 -12.71 1.81
CA MET A 157 -2.38 -12.70 3.28
C MET A 157 -3.74 -12.46 3.97
N HIS A 158 -4.58 -11.60 3.40
CA HIS A 158 -5.94 -11.36 3.91
C HIS A 158 -6.82 -12.61 3.85
N ARG A 159 -6.65 -13.41 2.80
CA ARG A 159 -7.37 -14.67 2.58
C ARG A 159 -6.76 -15.85 3.33
N ALA A 160 -5.50 -15.72 3.78
CA ALA A 160 -4.88 -16.74 4.60
C ALA A 160 -5.73 -16.97 5.86
N GLY A 161 -5.98 -18.24 6.16
CA GLY A 161 -6.86 -18.62 7.25
C GLY A 161 -8.35 -18.36 7.05
N ARG A 162 -8.81 -18.12 5.80
CA ARG A 162 -10.24 -18.03 5.46
C ARG A 162 -10.69 -19.06 4.43
N ASP A 163 -11.97 -19.40 4.43
CA ASP A 163 -12.63 -20.17 3.37
C ASP A 163 -13.01 -19.30 2.16
N GLU A 164 -13.60 -19.90 1.13
CA GLU A 164 -14.06 -19.20 -0.08
C GLU A 164 -15.15 -18.15 0.16
N ASN A 165 -15.86 -18.25 1.28
CA ASN A 165 -16.91 -17.32 1.70
C ASN A 165 -16.37 -16.21 2.61
N GLY A 166 -15.09 -16.26 2.98
CA GLY A 166 -14.42 -15.30 3.85
C GLY A 166 -14.54 -15.61 5.35
N ASN A 167 -15.06 -16.78 5.73
CA ASN A 167 -15.14 -17.21 7.13
C ASN A 167 -13.76 -17.67 7.62
N GLU A 168 -13.44 -17.37 8.87
CA GLU A 168 -12.19 -17.82 9.48
C GLU A 168 -12.18 -19.35 9.65
N LEU A 169 -11.05 -19.96 9.26
CA LEU A 169 -10.82 -21.40 9.38
C LEU A 169 -10.26 -21.72 10.77
N PRO A 170 -10.87 -22.66 11.52
CA PRO A 170 -10.37 -23.05 12.83
C PRO A 170 -8.89 -23.45 12.79
N GLY A 171 -8.08 -22.86 13.67
CA GLY A 171 -6.66 -23.16 13.78
C GLY A 171 -5.79 -22.58 12.67
N LYS A 172 -6.33 -21.75 11.77
CA LYS A 172 -5.53 -20.98 10.82
C LYS A 172 -5.58 -19.50 11.17
N LEU A 173 -4.41 -18.88 11.22
CA LEU A 173 -4.26 -17.47 11.52
C LEU A 173 -4.45 -16.63 10.26
N ARG A 174 -5.17 -15.52 10.44
CA ARG A 174 -5.25 -14.43 9.47
C ARG A 174 -3.94 -13.66 9.55
N LEU A 175 -3.36 -13.32 8.39
CA LEU A 175 -2.04 -12.70 8.33
C LEU A 175 -2.06 -11.17 8.17
N THR A 176 -3.23 -10.52 8.22
CA THR A 176 -3.40 -9.06 8.14
C THR A 176 -4.20 -8.52 9.31
N GLY A 177 -3.95 -7.26 9.69
CA GLY A 177 -4.71 -6.51 10.70
C GLY A 177 -4.07 -6.51 12.09
N GLY A 178 -4.73 -5.88 13.06
CA GLY A 178 -4.25 -5.79 14.44
C GLY A 178 -3.75 -7.13 14.96
N HIS A 179 -2.53 -7.13 15.51
CA HIS A 179 -1.71 -8.28 15.94
C HIS A 179 -0.79 -8.93 14.89
N ASN A 180 -0.95 -8.60 13.60
CA ASN A 180 -0.05 -9.09 12.55
C ASN A 180 0.99 -8.03 12.15
N LEU A 181 2.10 -8.50 11.57
CA LEU A 181 3.08 -7.59 10.95
C LEU A 181 2.54 -6.90 9.70
N THR A 182 1.62 -7.57 8.99
CA THR A 182 1.01 -7.01 7.79
C THR A 182 -0.22 -6.20 8.17
N PRO A 183 -0.35 -4.95 7.71
CA PRO A 183 -1.52 -4.13 7.99
C PRO A 183 -2.79 -4.76 7.44
N GLU A 184 -3.93 -4.41 8.03
CA GLU A 184 -5.23 -4.81 7.50
C GLU A 184 -5.38 -4.41 6.03
N TYR A 185 -5.84 -5.34 5.19
CA TYR A 185 -6.08 -5.07 3.77
C TYR A 185 -7.54 -4.65 3.54
N TYR A 186 -7.73 -3.38 3.17
CA TYR A 186 -9.03 -2.79 2.83
C TYR A 186 -9.31 -2.77 1.33
N GLY A 187 -8.56 -3.55 0.56
CA GLY A 187 -8.84 -3.80 -0.85
C GLY A 187 -7.92 -3.06 -1.81
N THR A 188 -8.04 -3.44 -3.07
CA THR A 188 -7.40 -2.75 -4.19
C THR A 188 -8.46 -2.00 -4.96
N TRP A 189 -8.14 -0.77 -5.30
CA TRP A 189 -9.06 0.24 -5.81
C TRP A 189 -8.49 0.90 -7.05
N ALA A 190 -9.35 1.53 -7.84
CA ALA A 190 -8.99 2.46 -8.89
C ALA A 190 -9.53 3.84 -8.53
N ILE A 191 -8.66 4.84 -8.54
CA ILE A 191 -9.00 6.24 -8.29
C ILE A 191 -9.33 6.89 -9.63
N ALA A 192 -10.52 7.48 -9.75
CA ALA A 192 -10.89 8.23 -10.94
C ALA A 192 -10.27 9.63 -10.92
N LEU A 193 -9.62 10.02 -12.01
CA LEU A 193 -8.89 11.27 -12.15
C LEU A 193 -9.34 11.97 -13.43
N SER A 194 -9.77 13.22 -13.31
CA SER A 194 -10.11 14.04 -14.46
C SER A 194 -8.82 14.51 -15.14
N SER A 195 -8.63 14.17 -16.42
CA SER A 195 -7.70 14.88 -17.31
C SER A 195 -8.48 15.83 -18.21
N GLU A 196 -7.78 16.78 -18.84
CA GLU A 196 -8.38 17.83 -19.70
C GLU A 196 -9.19 17.24 -20.87
N ASP A 197 -8.85 16.05 -21.36
CA ASP A 197 -9.48 15.43 -22.53
C ASP A 197 -10.15 14.07 -22.27
N GLU A 198 -9.77 13.33 -21.22
CA GLU A 198 -10.31 11.99 -20.91
C GLU A 198 -10.23 11.65 -19.41
N TRP A 199 -11.01 10.67 -18.96
CA TRP A 199 -10.83 10.09 -17.62
C TRP A 199 -9.61 9.16 -17.61
N ARG A 200 -8.73 9.38 -16.63
CA ARG A 200 -7.66 8.42 -16.29
C ARG A 200 -7.91 7.83 -14.90
N TYR A 201 -7.32 6.69 -14.63
CA TYR A 201 -7.45 5.96 -13.38
C TYR A 201 -6.08 5.54 -12.86
N ALA A 202 -5.81 5.83 -11.59
CA ALA A 202 -4.65 5.31 -10.89
C ALA A 202 -5.03 4.09 -10.06
N GLY A 203 -4.15 3.10 -9.98
CA GLY A 203 -4.34 1.97 -9.09
C GLY A 203 -4.02 2.36 -7.66
N ALA A 204 -4.72 1.80 -6.68
CA ALA A 204 -4.46 2.07 -5.28
C ALA A 204 -4.69 0.83 -4.42
N VAL A 205 -3.97 0.77 -3.29
CA VAL A 205 -4.19 -0.20 -2.23
C VAL A 205 -4.61 0.56 -0.98
N ALA A 206 -5.72 0.15 -0.39
CA ALA A 206 -6.18 0.66 0.90
C ALA A 206 -5.75 -0.29 2.01
N MET A 207 -5.14 0.26 3.06
CA MET A 207 -4.59 -0.52 4.17
C MET A 207 -4.78 0.20 5.52
N GLU A 208 -4.60 -0.55 6.61
CA GLU A 208 -4.61 -0.04 7.98
C GLU A 208 -3.69 1.16 8.15
N TYR A 209 -4.21 2.19 8.80
CA TYR A 209 -3.39 3.25 9.35
C TYR A 209 -2.91 2.82 10.74
N ILE A 210 -1.59 2.77 10.91
CA ILE A 210 -0.96 2.48 12.19
C ILE A 210 -0.60 3.84 12.80
N ASP A 211 -1.36 4.24 13.82
CA ASP A 211 -1.04 5.41 14.64
C ASP A 211 0.02 5.00 15.66
N GLY A 212 1.28 5.35 15.39
CA GLY A 212 2.41 4.92 16.19
C GLY A 212 3.74 5.44 15.67
N VAL A 213 4.81 4.98 16.31
CA VAL A 213 6.19 5.37 15.99
C VAL A 213 6.81 4.29 15.10
N SER A 214 7.51 4.69 14.03
CA SER A 214 8.16 3.72 13.16
C SER A 214 9.33 3.04 13.88
N MET A 215 9.66 1.80 13.50
CA MET A 215 10.82 1.11 14.07
C MET A 215 12.13 1.86 13.81
N GLU A 216 12.21 2.61 12.70
CA GLU A 216 13.36 3.45 12.38
C GLU A 216 13.49 4.63 13.35
N ASP A 217 12.38 5.30 13.67
CA ASP A 217 12.35 6.42 14.63
C ASP A 217 12.64 5.96 16.08
N LEU A 218 12.47 4.68 16.38
CA LEU A 218 12.88 4.08 17.66
C LEU A 218 14.38 3.75 17.73
N CYS A 219 15.13 4.08 16.68
CA CYS A 219 16.56 3.82 16.58
C CYS A 219 17.36 5.10 16.29
N THR A 220 18.64 5.09 16.64
CA THR A 220 19.63 6.07 16.20
C THR A 220 20.53 5.45 15.14
N ARG A 221 20.85 6.20 14.10
CA ARG A 221 21.85 5.80 13.10
C ARG A 221 23.27 6.08 13.63
N GLU A 222 24.22 5.21 13.27
CA GLU A 222 25.65 5.41 13.63
C GLU A 222 26.19 6.74 13.09
N ASP A 223 25.82 7.03 11.84
CA ASP A 223 26.07 8.24 11.08
C ASP A 223 24.97 8.38 10.02
N GLU A 224 24.82 9.56 9.38
CA GLU A 224 23.71 9.85 8.45
C GLU A 224 23.64 8.89 7.24
N ASP A 225 24.80 8.37 6.80
CA ASP A 225 24.89 7.49 5.62
C ASP A 225 24.92 5.99 5.99
N SER A 226 25.02 5.67 7.28
CA SER A 226 25.13 4.30 7.75
C SER A 226 23.79 3.58 7.69
N MET A 227 23.81 2.39 7.10
CA MET A 227 22.70 1.42 7.16
C MET A 227 22.56 0.76 8.53
N ARG A 228 23.44 1.07 9.49
CA ARG A 228 23.38 0.52 10.84
C ARG A 228 22.57 1.43 11.74
N VAL A 229 21.52 0.85 12.31
CA VAL A 229 20.66 1.47 13.30
C VAL A 229 20.82 0.77 14.65
N TYR A 230 20.80 1.55 15.73
CA TYR A 230 20.88 1.06 17.10
C TYR A 230 19.60 1.46 17.82
N PRO A 231 18.92 0.52 18.50
CA PRO A 231 17.69 0.88 19.20
C PRO A 231 18.01 1.81 20.36
N MET A 232 17.19 2.85 20.52
CA MET A 232 17.29 3.76 21.66
C MET A 232 17.14 3.00 22.97
N THR A 233 17.72 3.54 24.04
CA THR A 233 17.64 2.93 25.39
C THR A 233 16.74 3.73 26.33
N GLU A 234 16.49 4.99 26.00
CA GLU A 234 15.60 5.87 26.77
C GLU A 234 14.14 5.63 26.38
N PRO A 235 13.18 5.72 27.34
CA PRO A 235 11.76 5.61 27.04
C PRO A 235 11.33 6.60 25.96
N GLN A 236 10.59 6.12 24.96
CA GLN A 236 10.16 6.95 23.83
C GLN A 236 8.73 7.43 24.02
N PRO A 237 8.43 8.73 23.83
CA PRO A 237 7.07 9.23 23.92
C PRO A 237 6.22 8.62 22.78
N LEU A 238 5.03 8.15 23.13
CA LEU A 238 4.01 7.77 22.17
C LEU A 238 3.06 8.95 21.99
N TYR A 239 2.98 9.47 20.78
CA TYR A 239 2.06 10.55 20.42
C TYR A 239 0.83 9.98 19.76
N ASN A 240 -0.35 10.51 20.09
CA ASN A 240 -1.50 10.36 19.20
C ASN A 240 -1.38 11.40 18.09
N ALA A 241 -1.51 10.97 16.84
CA ALA A 241 -1.49 11.87 15.69
C ALA A 241 -2.56 12.97 15.76
N ASP A 242 -3.66 12.75 16.51
CA ASP A 242 -4.79 13.69 16.60
C ASP A 242 -4.68 14.76 17.70
N GLU A 243 -3.87 14.55 18.75
CA GLU A 243 -4.02 15.35 19.98
C GLU A 243 -2.77 16.12 20.41
N ASN A 244 -1.60 15.96 19.78
CA ASN A 244 -0.33 16.55 20.27
C ASN A 244 -0.06 16.27 21.77
N GLU A 245 -0.80 15.34 22.37
CA GLU A 245 -0.69 14.92 23.75
C GLU A 245 0.05 13.59 23.80
N THR A 246 0.97 13.48 24.75
CA THR A 246 1.75 12.26 24.96
C THR A 246 0.83 11.23 25.60
N HIS A 247 0.52 10.16 24.86
CA HIS A 247 -0.38 9.10 25.31
C HIS A 247 0.30 8.03 26.17
N GLY A 248 1.60 8.15 26.36
CA GLY A 248 2.40 7.29 27.21
C GLY A 248 3.86 7.30 26.79
N PHE A 249 4.63 6.42 27.42
CA PHE A 249 6.02 6.15 27.03
C PHE A 249 6.16 4.67 26.70
N LEU A 250 6.79 4.38 25.58
CA LEU A 250 7.26 3.06 25.25
C LEU A 250 8.55 2.79 26.02
N ASP A 251 8.54 1.76 26.86
CA ASP A 251 9.75 1.30 27.53
C ASP A 251 10.72 0.69 26.50
N MET A 252 11.91 1.28 26.42
CA MET A 252 12.99 0.82 25.54
C MET A 252 14.11 0.10 26.31
N GLY A 253 13.83 -0.38 27.52
CA GLY A 253 14.70 -1.29 28.24
C GLY A 253 15.01 -2.57 27.46
N GLU A 254 16.09 -3.25 27.84
CA GLU A 254 16.57 -4.46 27.14
C GLU A 254 15.49 -5.52 26.96
N ASN A 255 14.75 -5.86 28.02
CA ASN A 255 13.69 -6.86 27.97
C ASN A 255 12.57 -6.49 26.99
N SER A 256 12.16 -5.21 27.00
CA SER A 256 11.10 -4.70 26.13
C SER A 256 11.54 -4.71 24.66
N ARG A 257 12.79 -4.31 24.37
CA ARG A 257 13.37 -4.39 23.02
C ARG A 257 13.51 -5.83 22.51
N LEU A 258 13.98 -6.76 23.36
CA LEU A 258 14.07 -8.17 23.01
C LEU A 258 12.69 -8.79 22.77
N LYS A 259 11.67 -8.36 23.51
CA LYS A 259 10.29 -8.77 23.28
C LYS A 259 9.77 -8.28 21.93
N VAL A 260 9.96 -6.99 21.60
CA VAL A 260 9.58 -6.44 20.28
C VAL A 260 10.28 -7.21 19.15
N LEU A 261 11.57 -7.52 19.30
CA LEU A 261 12.30 -8.32 18.32
C LEU A 261 11.73 -9.74 18.20
N ALA A 262 11.38 -10.38 19.32
CA ALA A 262 10.77 -11.71 19.31
C ALA A 262 9.40 -11.71 18.62
N ASP A 263 8.57 -10.70 18.85
CA ASP A 263 7.26 -10.53 18.21
C ASP A 263 7.42 -10.34 16.68
N ILE A 264 8.39 -9.53 16.25
CA ILE A 264 8.73 -9.35 14.83
C ILE A 264 9.22 -10.65 14.20
N LEU A 265 10.15 -11.37 14.83
CA LEU A 265 10.64 -12.65 14.31
C LEU A 265 9.53 -13.69 14.22
N SER A 266 8.64 -13.73 15.22
CA SER A 266 7.47 -14.61 15.21
C SER A 266 6.59 -14.35 13.99
N GLY A 267 6.27 -13.08 13.71
CA GLY A 267 5.48 -12.70 12.54
C GLY A 267 6.14 -13.06 11.20
N PHE A 268 7.46 -12.91 11.08
CA PHE A 268 8.18 -13.35 9.88
C PHE A 268 8.13 -14.87 9.69
N VAL A 269 8.39 -15.64 10.76
CA VAL A 269 8.33 -17.11 10.71
C VAL A 269 6.94 -17.58 10.34
N GLU A 270 5.91 -16.92 10.88
CA GLU A 270 4.53 -17.18 10.50
C GLU A 270 4.28 -16.89 9.02
N GLY A 271 4.68 -15.72 8.52
CA GLY A 271 4.59 -15.40 7.08
C GLY A 271 5.27 -16.44 6.18
N TYR A 272 6.48 -16.88 6.55
CA TYR A 272 7.20 -17.94 5.83
C TYR A 272 6.45 -19.26 5.80
N SER A 273 5.74 -19.63 6.88
CA SER A 273 4.94 -20.86 6.92
C SER A 273 3.78 -20.85 5.91
N PHE A 274 3.36 -19.67 5.47
CA PHE A 274 2.37 -19.45 4.41
C PHE A 274 2.99 -19.17 3.03
N GLY A 275 4.31 -19.32 2.89
CA GLY A 275 5.03 -19.08 1.64
C GLY A 275 5.21 -17.60 1.29
N VAL A 276 5.02 -16.69 2.26
CA VAL A 276 5.32 -15.27 2.10
C VAL A 276 6.81 -15.07 2.37
N ASN A 277 7.53 -14.58 1.36
CA ASN A 277 8.91 -14.14 1.52
C ASN A 277 8.93 -12.60 1.48
N HIS A 278 9.42 -11.99 2.55
CA HIS A 278 9.52 -10.53 2.67
C HIS A 278 10.78 -9.96 1.98
N GLY A 279 11.59 -10.79 1.32
CA GLY A 279 12.73 -10.36 0.49
C GLY A 279 12.30 -9.39 -0.62
N GLU A 280 13.02 -8.27 -0.72
CA GLU A 280 12.76 -7.06 -1.53
C GLU A 280 12.20 -7.29 -2.96
#